data_AF-A0A9D1ZJE1-F1
#
_entry.id   AF-A0A9D1ZJE1-F1
#
_cell.length_a   1.000
_cell.length_b   1.000
_cell.length_c   1.000
_cell.angle_alpha   90.00
_cell.angle_beta   90.00
_cell.angle_gamma   90.00
#
_symmetry.space_group_name_H-M   'P 1'
#
loop_
_entity.id
_entity.type
_entity.pdbx_description
1 polymer ?
#
loop_
_entity_poly.entity_id
_entity_poly.type
_entity_poly.pdbx_seq_one_letter_code
_entity_poly.pdbx_strand_id
1 'polypeptide(L)'
;MEEQTMDVTLSMESILQMLQPLNSDSKRWLGERLIEESHEEEHLTPYTMEEINGWIDDFEAELEAGGPGYTLEEFDTQMRKEHGWL
;
A
#
# COMPACT_ATOMS: atom_id res chain seq x y z
N MET A 1 9.86 -32.96 -3.74
CA MET A 1 10.21 -32.01 -4.82
C MET A 1 9.51 -30.73 -4.44
N GLU A 2 10.25 -29.75 -3.93
CA GLU A 2 9.71 -28.42 -3.63
C GLU A 2 9.47 -27.72 -4.98
N GLU A 3 8.22 -27.34 -5.25
CA GLU A 3 7.86 -26.49 -6.38
C GLU A 3 8.51 -25.12 -6.14
N GLN A 4 9.62 -24.85 -6.83
CA GLN A 4 10.18 -23.50 -6.89
C GLN A 4 9.28 -22.67 -7.81
N THR A 5 8.42 -21.84 -7.23
CA THR A 5 7.72 -20.79 -7.96
C THR A 5 8.72 -19.70 -8.29
N MET A 6 9.05 -19.58 -9.58
CA MET A 6 9.91 -18.51 -10.09
C MET A 6 9.04 -17.29 -10.37
N ASP A 7 9.23 -16.21 -9.63
CA ASP A 7 8.51 -14.96 -9.87
C ASP A 7 9.00 -14.34 -11.19
N VAL A 8 8.08 -14.24 -12.16
CA VAL A 8 8.36 -13.64 -13.46
C VAL A 8 7.81 -12.21 -13.45
N THR A 9 8.69 -11.22 -13.57
CA THR A 9 8.30 -9.83 -13.74
C THR A 9 8.06 -9.53 -15.22
N LEU A 10 6.84 -9.11 -15.56
CA LEU A 10 6.45 -8.67 -16.90
C LEU A 10 6.20 -7.17 -16.90
N SER A 11 6.63 -6.48 -17.95
CA SER A 11 6.28 -5.06 -18.13
C SER A 11 4.83 -4.93 -18.59
N MET A 12 4.19 -3.81 -18.25
CA MET A 12 2.81 -3.49 -18.68
C MET A 12 2.66 -3.55 -20.21
N GLU A 13 3.68 -3.12 -20.97
CA GLU A 13 3.67 -3.19 -22.43
C GLU A 13 3.65 -4.64 -22.95
N SER A 14 4.42 -5.54 -22.35
CA SER A 14 4.41 -6.96 -22.71
C SER A 14 3.06 -7.60 -22.41
N ILE A 15 2.44 -7.26 -21.28
CA ILE A 15 1.10 -7.72 -20.93
C ILE A 15 0.09 -7.26 -21.98
N LEU A 16 0.08 -5.97 -22.35
CA LEU A 16 -0.84 -5.44 -23.34
C LEU A 16 -0.68 -6.10 -24.73
N GLN A 17 0.55 -6.39 -25.16
CA GLN A 17 0.82 -7.13 -26.40
C GLN A 17 0.24 -8.55 -26.37
N MET A 18 0.40 -9.27 -25.25
CA MET A 18 -0.16 -10.61 -25.07
C MET A 18 -1.69 -10.62 -25.06
N LEU A 19 -2.31 -9.53 -24.61
CA LEU A 19 -3.76 -9.38 -24.58
C LEU A 19 -4.36 -9.03 -25.95
N GLN A 20 -3.60 -8.45 -26.89
CA GLN A 20 -4.12 -8.03 -28.19
C GLN A 20 -4.88 -9.12 -28.97
N PRO A 21 -4.35 -10.36 -29.15
CA PRO A 21 -5.01 -11.40 -29.93
C PRO A 21 -6.23 -12.03 -29.24
N LEU A 22 -6.47 -11.75 -27.96
CA LEU A 22 -7.57 -12.35 -27.22
C LEU A 22 -8.93 -11.79 -27.66
N ASN A 23 -9.94 -12.67 -27.66
CA ASN A 23 -11.32 -12.27 -27.87
C ASN A 23 -11.87 -11.52 -26.64
N SER A 24 -13.02 -10.87 -26.81
CA SER A 24 -13.63 -10.03 -25.77
C SER A 24 -13.97 -10.80 -24.49
N ASP A 25 -14.38 -12.06 -24.61
CA ASP A 25 -14.76 -12.89 -23.46
C ASP A 25 -13.53 -13.28 -22.63
N SER A 26 -12.42 -13.62 -23.28
CA SER A 26 -11.13 -13.92 -22.62
C SER A 26 -10.53 -12.68 -21.97
N LYS A 27 -10.67 -11.50 -22.58
CA LYS A 27 -10.26 -10.22 -21.98
C LYS A 27 -11.09 -9.87 -20.74
N ARG A 28 -12.41 -10.13 -20.80
CA ARG A 28 -13.32 -9.93 -19.67
C ARG A 28 -12.97 -10.84 -18.50
N TRP A 29 -12.77 -12.13 -18.76
CA TRP A 29 -12.37 -13.11 -17.75
C TRP A 29 -11.02 -12.77 -17.10
N LEU A 30 -10.01 -12.33 -17.88
CA LEU A 30 -8.72 -11.89 -17.33
C LEU A 30 -8.86 -10.62 -16.48
N GLY A 31 -9.68 -9.66 -16.92
CA GLY A 31 -9.95 -8.45 -16.16
C GLY A 31 -10.63 -8.74 -14.82
N GLU A 32 -11.64 -9.62 -14.81
CA GLU A 32 -12.31 -10.06 -13.59
C GLU A 32 -11.33 -10.73 -12.61
N ARG A 33 -10.41 -11.57 -13.11
CA ARG A 33 -9.37 -12.23 -12.30
C ARG A 33 -8.33 -11.29 -11.72
N LEU A 34 -7.81 -10.37 -12.52
CA LEU A 34 -6.83 -9.38 -12.06
C LEU A 34 -7.43 -8.43 -11.00
N ILE A 35 -8.72 -8.12 -11.14
CA ILE A 35 -9.46 -7.35 -10.13
C ILE A 35 -9.60 -8.18 -8.85
N GLU A 36 -10.00 -9.45 -8.94
CA GLU A 36 -10.11 -10.36 -7.79
C GLU A 36 -8.78 -10.52 -7.04
N GLU A 37 -7.67 -10.74 -7.75
CA GLU A 37 -6.31 -10.80 -7.16
C GLU A 37 -5.89 -9.47 -6.53
N SER A 38 -6.24 -8.31 -7.14
CA SER A 38 -5.95 -6.99 -6.53
C SER A 38 -6.75 -6.73 -5.25
N HIS A 39 -7.91 -7.36 -5.09
CA HIS A 39 -8.70 -7.27 -3.87
C HIS A 39 -8.19 -8.20 -2.76
N GLU A 40 -7.44 -9.26 -3.09
CA GLU A 40 -6.81 -10.15 -2.10
C GLU A 40 -5.57 -9.51 -1.42
N GLU A 41 -4.92 -8.52 -2.05
CA GLU A 41 -3.71 -7.87 -1.51
C GLU A 41 -3.94 -6.61 -0.65
N GLU A 42 -5.17 -6.06 -0.59
CA GLU A 42 -5.49 -4.90 0.27
C GLU A 42 -6.57 -5.24 1.30
N HIS A 43 -6.32 -6.24 2.14
CA HIS A 43 -7.05 -6.39 3.41
C HIS A 43 -6.62 -5.33 4.43
N LEU A 44 -6.82 -4.05 4.11
CA LEU A 44 -6.81 -3.00 5.12
C LEU A 44 -8.13 -3.09 5.88
N THR A 45 -8.10 -3.73 7.05
CA THR A 45 -9.22 -3.61 8.00
C THR A 45 -9.37 -2.14 8.35
N PRO A 46 -10.53 -1.51 8.10
CA PRO A 46 -10.71 -0.10 8.43
C PRO A 46 -10.57 0.07 9.95
N TYR A 47 -9.79 1.07 10.36
CA TYR A 47 -9.70 1.44 11.76
C TYR A 47 -11.08 1.86 12.29
N THR A 48 -11.39 1.42 13.50
CA THR A 48 -12.60 1.84 14.19
C THR A 48 -12.48 3.29 14.65
N MET A 49 -13.63 3.94 14.83
CA MET A 49 -13.65 5.30 15.39
C MET A 49 -13.03 5.37 16.78
N GLU A 50 -13.12 4.30 17.57
CA GLU A 50 -12.52 4.23 18.90
C GLU A 50 -10.99 4.21 18.83
N GLU A 51 -10.40 3.47 17.88
CA GLU A 51 -8.95 3.46 17.66
C GLU A 51 -8.44 4.82 17.19
N ILE A 52 -9.16 5.46 16.25
CA ILE A 52 -8.81 6.80 15.77
C ILE A 52 -8.87 7.83 16.91
N ASN A 53 -9.92 7.77 17.73
CA ASN A 53 -10.06 8.67 18.88
C ASN A 53 -8.96 8.43 19.91
N GLY A 54 -8.60 7.17 20.18
CA GLY A 54 -7.50 6.85 21.09
C GLY A 54 -6.17 7.45 20.66
N TRP A 55 -5.85 7.43 19.36
CA TRP A 55 -4.63 8.07 18.86
C TRP A 55 -4.66 9.59 18.95
N ILE A 56 -5.83 10.20 18.77
CA ILE A 56 -6.00 11.65 18.94
C ILE A 56 -5.79 12.01 20.42
N ASP A 57 -6.43 11.29 21.33
CA ASP A 57 -6.31 11.51 22.78
C ASP A 57 -4.86 11.33 23.26
N ASP A 58 -4.16 10.30 22.79
CA ASP A 58 -2.74 10.05 23.10
C ASP A 58 -1.85 11.19 22.59
N PHE A 59 -2.09 11.67 21.36
CA PHE A 59 -1.34 12.78 20.77
C PHE A 59 -1.60 14.11 21.49
N GLU A 60 -2.85 14.39 21.87
CA GLU A 60 -3.22 15.57 22.65
C GLU A 60 -2.57 15.53 24.04
N ALA A 61 -2.54 14.37 24.70
CA ALA A 61 -1.87 14.19 25.98
C ALA A 61 -0.35 14.41 25.88
N GLU A 62 0.28 13.97 24.80
CA GLU A 62 1.71 14.23 24.54
C GLU A 62 1.99 15.72 24.34
N LEU A 63 1.13 16.43 23.60
CA LEU A 63 1.22 17.88 23.44
C LEU A 63 1.04 18.62 24.77
N GLU A 64 0.06 18.23 25.59
CA GLU A 64 -0.17 18.82 26.92
C GLU A 64 1.00 18.58 27.88
N ALA A 65 1.66 17.43 27.78
CA ALA A 65 2.86 17.10 28.55
C ALA A 65 4.11 17.90 28.10
N GLY A 66 3.99 18.75 27.08
CA GLY A 66 5.08 19.54 26.53
C GLY A 66 5.92 18.80 25.49
N GLY A 67 5.35 17.77 24.86
CA GLY A 67 5.96 17.06 23.74
C GLY A 67 6.31 18.03 22.60
N PRO A 68 7.39 17.74 21.83
CA PRO A 68 7.82 18.61 20.75
C PRO A 68 6.78 18.58 19.62
N GLY A 69 6.03 19.67 19.47
CA GLY A 69 5.35 19.95 18.22
C GLY A 69 6.41 20.21 17.15
N TYR A 70 6.60 19.29 16.21
CA TYR A 70 7.52 19.49 15.10
C TYR A 70 6.86 20.35 14.02
N THR A 71 7.62 21.30 13.47
CA THR A 71 7.29 21.84 12.16
C THR A 71 7.48 20.76 11.10
N LEU A 72 6.82 20.92 9.95
CA LEU A 72 6.95 19.99 8.83
C LEU A 72 8.42 19.81 8.39
N GLU A 73 9.21 20.88 8.43
CA GLU A 73 10.64 20.86 8.07
C GLU A 73 11.50 20.10 9.08
N GLU A 74 11.22 20.26 10.38
CA GLU A 74 11.88 19.49 11.44
C GLU A 74 11.54 18.00 11.35
N PHE A 75 10.27 17.69 11.08
CA PHE A 75 9.82 16.32 10.89
C PHE A 75 10.47 15.67 9.66
N ASP A 76 10.46 16.34 8.50
CA ASP A 76 11.09 15.81 7.27
C ASP A 76 12.61 15.58 7.49
N THR A 77 13.28 16.54 8.13
CA THR A 77 14.72 16.42 8.45
C THR A 77 15.01 15.23 9.37
N GLN A 78 14.19 15.06 10.41
CA GLN A 78 14.30 13.93 11.34
C GLN A 78 14.08 12.60 10.61
N MET A 79 13.02 12.51 9.81
CA MET A 79 12.65 11.29 9.09
C MET A 79 13.72 10.89 8.06
N ARG A 80 14.31 11.84 7.33
CA ARG A 80 15.44 11.56 6.42
C ARG A 80 16.69 11.08 7.15
N LYS A 81 16.92 11.58 8.37
CA LYS A 81 18.05 11.19 9.20
C LYS A 81 17.88 9.79 9.80
N GLU A 82 16.70 9.47 10.28
CA GLU A 82 16.36 8.17 10.89
C GLU A 82 16.16 7.09 9.82
N HIS A 83 15.61 7.47 8.68
CA HIS A 83 15.31 6.60 7.55
C HIS A 83 16.00 7.14 6.30
N GLY A 84 17.28 6.81 6.13
CA GLY A 84 18.13 7.29 5.02
C GLY A 84 17.70 6.88 3.61
N TRP A 85 16.54 6.24 3.46
CA TRP A 85 15.88 5.94 2.19
C TRP A 85 14.74 6.91 1.84
N LEU A 86 14.41 7.86 2.72
CA LEU A 86 13.47 8.98 2.48
C LEU A 86 14.20 10.19 1.87
#